data_AF-A0A7Y2KTB3-F1
#
_entry.id   AF-A0A7Y2KTB3-F1
#
_cell.length_a   1.000
_cell.length_b   1.000
_cell.length_c   1.000
_cell.angle_alpha   90.00
_cell.angle_beta   90.00
_cell.angle_gamma   90.00
#
_symmetry.space_group_name_H-M   'P 1'
#
loop_
_entity.id
_entity.type
_entity.pdbx_description
1 polymer ?
#
loop_
_entity_poly.entity_id
_entity_poly.type
_entity_poly.pdbx_seq_one_letter_code
_entity_poly.pdbx_strand_id
1 'polypeptide(L)'
;MNTIQPAPRPANGNRAPALTKINERAVDLARLHLRTGNPGAYARALAGEHRAANMRQQQAIEAVIASDGQERLFARHPANGCLLAMEN
;
A
#
# COMPACT_ATOMS: atom_id res chain seq x y z
N MET A 1 -42.64 14.79 8.83
CA MET A 1 -41.68 14.26 9.83
C MET A 1 -40.68 13.39 9.07
N ASN A 2 -39.56 13.97 8.63
CA ASN A 2 -38.52 13.22 7.91
C ASN A 2 -37.50 12.68 8.90
N THR A 3 -37.41 11.37 9.03
CA THR A 3 -36.41 10.66 9.82
C THR A 3 -35.09 10.64 9.05
N ILE A 4 -34.13 11.45 9.49
CA ILE A 4 -32.74 11.42 9.00
C ILE A 4 -32.11 10.13 9.54
N GLN A 5 -31.96 9.12 8.68
CA GLN A 5 -31.15 7.94 9.00
C GLN A 5 -29.68 8.38 9.18
N PRO A 6 -29.00 8.00 10.27
CA PRO A 6 -27.56 8.26 10.39
C PRO A 6 -26.80 7.41 9.37
N ALA A 7 -25.86 8.05 8.66
CA ALA A 7 -25.04 7.41 7.64
C ALA A 7 -24.32 6.16 8.19
N PRO A 8 -24.18 5.08 7.39
CA PRO A 8 -23.43 3.91 7.79
C PRO A 8 -21.97 4.29 8.07
N ARG A 9 -21.47 3.91 9.25
CA ARG A 9 -20.07 4.10 9.65
C ARG A 9 -19.18 3.40 8.61
N PRO A 10 -18.06 4.01 8.17
CA PRO A 10 -17.16 3.35 7.23
C PRO A 10 -16.70 2.03 7.84
N ALA A 11 -16.88 0.95 7.08
CA ALA A 11 -16.47 -0.39 7.46
C ALA A 11 -15.01 -0.34 7.93
N ASN A 12 -14.75 -0.90 9.12
CA ASN A 12 -13.41 -1.03 9.71
C ASN A 12 -12.41 -1.36 8.60
N GLY A 13 -11.51 -0.42 8.30
CA GLY A 13 -10.42 -0.65 7.37
C GLY A 13 -9.70 -1.89 7.85
N ASN A 14 -9.71 -2.94 7.03
CA ASN A 14 -8.93 -4.15 7.23
C ASN A 14 -7.53 -3.67 7.63
N ARG A 15 -7.18 -3.79 8.91
CA ARG A 15 -5.82 -3.51 9.38
C ARG A 15 -4.95 -4.44 8.55
N ALA A 16 -4.18 -3.87 7.63
CA ALA A 16 -3.29 -4.64 6.78
C ALA A 16 -2.50 -5.59 7.71
N PRO A 17 -2.44 -6.90 7.38
CA PRO A 17 -1.72 -7.83 8.23
C PRO A 17 -0.31 -7.29 8.44
N ALA A 18 0.08 -7.14 9.71
CA ALA A 18 1.38 -6.59 10.05
C ALA A 18 2.47 -7.44 9.39
N LEU A 19 3.41 -6.78 8.71
CA LEU A 19 4.59 -7.44 8.16
C LEU A 19 5.38 -8.07 9.30
N THR A 20 6.00 -9.21 9.05
CA THR A 20 7.00 -9.73 9.99
C THR A 20 8.30 -8.97 9.79
N LYS A 21 9.17 -8.93 10.81
CA LYS A 21 10.48 -8.24 10.74
C LYS A 21 11.34 -8.63 9.53
N ILE A 22 11.17 -9.85 9.01
CA ILE A 22 11.87 -10.33 7.81
C ILE A 22 11.30 -9.64 6.56
N ASN A 23 9.97 -9.65 6.42
CA ASN A 23 9.28 -9.00 5.31
C ASN A 23 9.47 -7.47 5.35
N GLU A 24 9.57 -6.84 6.52
CA GLU A 24 9.84 -5.41 6.65
C GLU A 24 11.14 -5.00 5.96
N ARG A 25 12.24 -5.71 6.25
CA ARG A 25 13.55 -5.43 5.63
C ARG A 25 13.54 -5.60 4.12
N ALA A 26 12.85 -6.63 3.64
CA ALA A 26 12.76 -6.89 2.22
C ALA A 26 11.89 -5.85 1.49
N VAL A 27 10.80 -5.39 2.14
CA VAL A 27 9.98 -4.27 1.67
C VAL A 27 10.78 -2.97 1.65
N ASP A 28 11.58 -2.68 2.66
CA ASP A 28 12.43 -1.48 2.72
C ASP A 28 13.45 -1.47 1.58
N LEU A 29 14.09 -2.61 1.32
CA LEU A 29 15.01 -2.76 0.19
C LEU A 29 14.30 -2.60 -1.16
N ALA A 30 13.10 -3.16 -1.30
CA ALA A 30 12.29 -2.97 -2.51
C ALA A 30 11.96 -1.48 -2.71
N ARG A 31 11.52 -0.78 -1.65
CA ARG A 31 11.23 0.66 -1.70
C ARG A 31 12.46 1.49 -2.04
N LEU A 32 13.65 1.08 -1.60
CA LEU A 32 14.90 1.71 -2.02
C LEU A 32 15.06 1.61 -3.55
N HIS A 33 14.82 0.43 -4.14
CA HIS A 33 14.88 0.26 -5.60
C HIS A 33 13.88 1.14 -6.35
N LEU A 34 12.66 1.35 -5.81
CA LEU A 34 11.71 2.32 -6.37
C LEU A 34 12.27 3.74 -6.35
N ARG A 35 12.86 4.17 -5.24
CA ARG A 35 13.43 5.53 -5.07
C ARG A 35 14.63 5.76 -5.97
N THR A 36 15.45 4.74 -6.22
CA THR A 36 16.61 4.83 -7.12
C THR A 36 16.24 4.66 -8.60
N GLY A 37 14.94 4.64 -8.95
CA GLY A 37 14.49 4.54 -10.34
C GLY A 37 14.63 3.15 -10.97
N ASN A 38 14.71 2.08 -10.17
CA ASN A 38 14.78 0.70 -10.66
C ASN A 38 13.51 -0.09 -10.29
N PRO A 39 12.39 0.11 -11.01
CA PRO A 39 11.14 -0.59 -10.73
C PRO A 39 11.22 -2.10 -11.00
N GLY A 40 12.12 -2.55 -11.88
CA GLY A 40 12.32 -3.97 -12.16
C GLY A 40 12.93 -4.72 -10.98
N ALA A 41 13.91 -4.11 -10.29
CA ALA A 41 14.48 -4.67 -9.07
C ALA A 41 13.47 -4.69 -7.91
N TYR A 42 12.64 -3.65 -7.78
CA TYR A 42 11.51 -3.64 -6.85
C TYR A 42 10.56 -4.83 -7.07
N ALA A 43 10.09 -5.01 -8.31
CA ALA A 43 9.15 -6.09 -8.63
C ALA A 43 9.76 -7.47 -8.37
N ARG A 44 11.04 -7.66 -8.72
CA ARG A 44 11.75 -8.92 -8.48
C ARG A 44 11.93 -9.21 -6.98
N ALA A 45 12.28 -8.20 -6.18
CA ALA A 45 12.45 -8.35 -4.74
C ALA A 45 11.13 -8.76 -4.06
N LEU A 46 10.04 -8.05 -4.33
CA LEU A 46 8.73 -8.37 -3.75
C LEU A 46 8.15 -9.69 -4.26
N ALA A 47 8.37 -10.04 -5.53
CA ALA A 47 7.94 -11.33 -6.07
C ALA A 47 8.67 -12.51 -5.40
N GLY A 48 9.94 -12.34 -5.03
CA GLY A 48 10.70 -13.34 -4.27
C GLY A 48 10.09 -13.55 -2.88
N GLU A 49 9.84 -12.47 -2.16
CA GLU A 49 9.22 -12.50 -0.83
C GLU A 49 7.80 -13.06 -0.85
N HIS A 50 6.99 -12.69 -1.85
CA HIS A 50 5.61 -13.15 -1.99
C HIS A 50 5.54 -14.67 -2.20
N ARG A 51 6.45 -15.24 -3.01
CA ARG A 51 6.54 -16.70 -3.22
C ARG A 51 6.97 -17.48 -1.98
N ALA A 52 7.82 -16.89 -1.14
CA ALA A 52 8.32 -17.51 0.09
C ALA A 52 7.39 -17.30 1.31
N ALA A 53 6.43 -16.38 1.20
CA ALA A 53 5.52 -15.97 2.25
C ALA A 53 4.31 -16.90 2.42
N ASN A 54 3.77 -16.96 3.65
CA ASN A 54 2.45 -17.57 3.91
C ASN A 54 1.30 -16.64 3.46
N MET A 55 0.07 -17.16 3.41
CA MET A 55 -1.11 -16.41 2.91
C MET A 55 -1.30 -15.03 3.57
N ARG A 56 -1.07 -14.93 4.89
CA ARG A 56 -1.21 -13.67 5.63
C ARG A 56 -0.11 -12.67 5.27
N GLN A 57 1.12 -13.15 5.06
CA GLN A 57 2.26 -12.34 4.63
C GLN A 57 2.13 -11.91 3.17
N GLN A 58 1.59 -12.76 2.29
CA GLN A 58 1.29 -12.41 0.90
C GLN A 58 0.32 -11.23 0.83
N GLN A 59 -0.77 -11.28 1.59
CA GLN A 59 -1.72 -10.16 1.71
C GLN A 59 -1.07 -8.87 2.23
N ALA A 60 -0.11 -8.99 3.15
CA ALA A 60 0.64 -7.83 3.64
C ALA A 60 1.51 -7.21 2.55
N ILE A 61 2.21 -8.05 1.77
CA ILE A 61 3.03 -7.61 0.64
C ILE A 61 2.17 -6.97 -0.46
N GLU A 62 1.01 -7.56 -0.77
CA GLU A 62 0.05 -6.98 -1.73
C GLU A 62 -0.46 -5.62 -1.27
N ALA A 63 -0.76 -5.46 0.02
CA ALA A 63 -1.15 -4.17 0.59
C ALA A 63 -0.03 -3.12 0.47
N VAL A 64 1.23 -3.52 0.65
CA VAL A 64 2.39 -2.64 0.42
C VAL A 64 2.46 -2.22 -1.05
N ILE A 65 2.34 -3.16 -1.99
CA ILE A 65 2.36 -2.87 -3.42
C ILE A 65 1.27 -1.87 -3.79
N ALA A 66 0.06 -2.07 -3.27
CA ALA A 66 -1.06 -1.16 -3.50
C ALA A 66 -0.79 0.23 -2.91
N SER A 67 -0.24 0.32 -1.70
CA SER A 67 0.14 1.60 -1.06
C SER A 67 1.23 2.33 -1.85
N ASP A 68 2.31 1.64 -2.20
CA ASP A 68 3.44 2.21 -2.94
C ASP A 68 3.00 2.67 -4.34
N GLY A 69 2.09 1.92 -4.97
CA GLY A 69 1.44 2.31 -6.22
C GLY A 69 0.57 3.55 -6.07
N GLN A 70 -0.25 3.62 -5.02
CA GLN A 70 -1.08 4.79 -4.74
C GLN A 70 -0.25 6.04 -4.48
N GLU A 71 0.83 5.96 -3.70
CA GLU A 71 1.72 7.10 -3.44
C GLU A 71 2.41 7.65 -4.69
N ARG A 72 2.60 6.82 -5.72
CA ARG A 72 3.17 7.24 -7.00
C ARG A 72 2.15 7.75 -7.99
N LEU A 73 0.93 7.24 -7.93
CA LEU A 73 -0.16 7.64 -8.82
C LEU A 73 -0.94 8.83 -8.29
N PHE A 74 -0.91 9.07 -6.98
CA PHE A 74 -1.70 10.10 -6.33
C PHE A 74 -0.89 10.96 -5.37
N ALA A 75 -1.07 12.27 -5.46
CA ALA A 75 -0.62 13.25 -4.48
C ALA A 75 -1.78 13.62 -3.54
N ARG A 76 -1.46 13.97 -2.29
CA ARG A 76 -2.45 14.57 -1.38
C ARG A 76 -2.50 16.08 -1.56
N HIS A 77 -3.70 16.62 -1.78
CA HIS A 77 -3.90 18.05 -1.84
C HIS A 77 -3.61 18.70 -0.47
N PRO A 78 -2.77 19.75 -0.41
CA PRO A 78 -2.27 20.29 0.85
C PRO A 78 -3.34 20.91 1.76
N ALA A 79 -4.46 21.38 1.21
CA ALA A 79 -5.49 22.09 1.97
C ALA A 79 -6.61 21.20 2.54
N ASN A 80 -6.96 20.11 1.86
CA ASN A 80 -8.15 19.30 2.19
C ASN A 80 -7.88 17.79 2.20
N GLY A 81 -6.65 17.36 1.88
CA GLY A 81 -6.26 15.96 1.93
C GLY A 81 -6.89 15.06 0.85
N CYS A 82 -7.61 15.64 -0.13
CA CYS A 82 -8.14 14.89 -1.27
C CYS A 82 -6.98 14.28 -2.08
N LEU A 83 -7.20 13.08 -2.62
CA LEU A 83 -6.26 12.43 -3.54
C LEU A 83 -6.41 13.05 -4.94
N LEU A 84 -5.32 13.57 -5.48
CA LEU A 84 -5.20 14.07 -6.84
C LEU A 84 -4.33 13.11 -7.63
N ALA A 85 -4.68 12.82 -8.89
CA ALA A 85 -3.78 12.07 -9.76
C ALA A 85 -2.49 12.87 -9.96
N MET A 86 -1.33 12.22 -9.84
CA MET A 86 -0.08 12.79 -10.30
C MET A 86 -0.08 12.72 -11.83
N GLU A 87 -0.10 13.88 -12.48
CA GLU A 87 0.21 13.95 -13.90
C GLU A 87 1.67 13.53 -14.08
N ASN A 88 1.88 12.39 -14.75
CA ASN A 88 3.19 11.85 -15.11
C ASN A 88 3.70 12.45 -16.41
#